data_AF-A0A511MWN8-F1
#
_entry.id   AF-A0A511MWN8-F1
#
_cell.length_a   1.000
_cell.length_b   1.000
_cell.length_c   1.000
_cell.angle_alpha   90.00
_cell.angle_beta   90.00
_cell.angle_gamma   90.00
#
_symmetry.space_group_name_H-M   'P 1'
#
loop_
_entity.id
_entity.type
_entity.pdbx_description
1 polymer ?
#
loop_
_entity_poly.entity_id
_entity_poly.type
_entity_poly.pdbx_seq_one_letter_code
_entity_poly.pdbx_strand_id
1 'polypeptide(L)'
;MNRDQRVKKVFRSLTVSGFILAGLTILISLLQENWASEPDTRDFLWGVTVGIRTAFPFMLFFLVYRGYLTMDEYGRLKMLKAAALAFVAVMAFSMAYYPLQAAGKIPVLPVWINWVLGFLTFSVSMGVQSRT
;
A
#
# COMPACT_ATOMS: atom_id res chain seq x y z
N MET A 1 -19.03 14.35 18.02
CA MET A 1 -18.67 13.89 16.67
C MET A 1 -19.60 12.76 16.29
N ASN A 2 -20.36 12.90 15.20
CA ASN A 2 -21.35 11.89 14.79
C ASN A 2 -20.65 10.60 14.33
N ARG A 3 -21.29 9.44 14.46
CA ARG A 3 -20.70 8.12 14.16
C ARG A 3 -20.09 8.07 12.74
N ASP A 4 -20.86 8.54 11.77
CA ASP A 4 -20.46 8.52 10.36
C ASP A 4 -19.29 9.48 10.07
N GLN A 5 -19.19 10.58 10.83
CA GLN A 5 -18.05 11.49 10.75
C GLN A 5 -16.76 10.83 11.28
N ARG A 6 -16.85 9.98 12.30
CA ARG A 6 -15.71 9.21 12.83
C ARG A 6 -15.20 8.23 11.79
N VAL A 7 -16.09 7.41 11.24
CA VAL A 7 -15.74 6.41 10.21
C VAL A 7 -15.15 7.09 8.98
N LYS A 8 -15.79 8.16 8.49
CA LYS A 8 -15.29 8.95 7.35
C LYS A 8 -13.91 9.55 7.62
N LYS A 9 -13.66 10.07 8.83
CA LYS A 9 -12.36 10.62 9.21
C LYS A 9 -11.27 9.55 9.18
N VAL A 10 -11.53 8.37 9.75
CA VAL A 10 -10.55 7.27 9.75
C VAL A 10 -10.32 6.75 8.33
N PHE A 11 -11.39 6.57 7.54
CA PHE A 11 -11.27 6.10 6.15
C PHE A 11 -10.47 7.08 5.31
N ARG A 12 -10.77 8.38 5.40
CA ARG A 12 -10.00 9.43 4.71
C ARG A 12 -8.54 9.43 5.16
N SER A 13 -8.27 9.27 6.46
CA SER A 13 -6.90 9.19 6.97
C SER A 13 -6.16 8.00 6.38
N LEU A 14 -6.77 6.81 6.37
CA LEU A 14 -6.17 5.60 5.80
C LEU A 14 -5.97 5.70 4.28
N THR A 15 -6.89 6.34 3.57
CA THR A 15 -6.76 6.61 2.13
C THR A 15 -5.60 7.58 1.86
N VAL A 16 -5.46 8.66 2.63
CA VAL A 16 -4.39 9.64 2.44
C VAL A 16 -3.02 9.05 2.82
N SER A 17 -2.90 8.40 3.98
CA SER A 17 -1.69 7.66 4.36
C SER A 17 -1.33 6.62 3.30
N GLY A 18 -2.36 5.95 2.76
CA GLY A 18 -2.42 5.30 1.45
C GLY A 18 -1.45 5.80 0.40
N PHE A 19 -1.92 6.86 -0.24
CA PHE A 19 -1.24 7.46 -1.37
C PHE A 19 0.11 8.05 -0.99
N ILE A 20 0.26 8.59 0.23
CA ILE A 20 1.53 9.15 0.69
C ILE A 20 2.60 8.05 0.77
N LEU A 21 2.32 6.93 1.45
CA LEU A 21 3.31 5.86 1.62
C LEU A 21 3.63 5.17 0.28
N ALA A 22 2.61 4.92 -0.56
CA ALA A 22 2.81 4.38 -1.90
C ALA A 22 3.66 5.34 -2.76
N GLY A 23 3.32 6.63 -2.76
CA GLY A 23 4.05 7.67 -3.50
C GLY A 23 5.50 7.82 -3.04
N LEU A 24 5.74 7.82 -1.72
CA LEU A 24 7.10 7.85 -1.17
C LEU A 24 7.90 6.60 -1.58
N THR A 25 7.27 5.42 -1.56
CA THR A 25 7.95 4.18 -1.96
C THR A 25 8.37 4.22 -3.43
N ILE A 26 7.50 4.72 -4.31
CA ILE A 26 7.81 4.90 -5.73
C ILE A 26 8.91 5.95 -5.92
N LEU A 27 8.78 7.11 -5.27
CA LEU A 27 9.74 8.22 -5.37
C LEU A 27 11.14 7.79 -4.94
N ILE A 28 11.27 7.11 -3.81
CA ILE A 28 12.56 6.61 -3.31
C ILE A 28 13.17 5.61 -4.29
N SER A 29 12.35 4.74 -4.87
CA SER A 29 12.82 3.77 -5.88
C SER A 29 13.37 4.48 -7.13
N LEU A 30 12.68 5.52 -7.60
CA LEU A 30 13.14 6.32 -8.75
C LEU A 30 14.42 7.12 -8.45
N LEU A 31 14.53 7.67 -7.23
CA LEU A 31 15.75 8.38 -6.81
C LEU A 31 16.94 7.43 -6.75
N GLN A 32 16.74 6.22 -6.22
CA GLN A 32 17.77 5.21 -6.13
C GLN A 32 18.29 4.75 -7.50
N GLU A 33 17.41 4.64 -8.50
CA GLU A 33 17.78 4.23 -9.86
C GLU A 33 18.51 5.34 -10.64
N ASN A 34 18.14 6.61 -10.43
CA ASN A 34 18.60 7.71 -11.27
C ASN A 34 19.75 8.55 -10.67
N TRP A 35 19.91 8.58 -9.35
CA TRP A 35 20.83 9.52 -8.66
C TRP A 35 21.97 8.83 -7.89
N ALA A 36 22.03 7.50 -7.89
CA ALA A 36 23.05 6.72 -7.16
C ALA A 36 24.37 6.56 -7.95
N SER A 37 24.90 7.67 -8.49
CA SER A 37 26.12 7.66 -9.32
C SER A 37 27.41 7.50 -8.50
N GLU A 38 27.39 7.90 -7.22
CA GLU A 38 28.54 7.79 -6.31
C GLU A 38 28.39 6.58 -5.36
N PRO A 39 29.48 5.83 -5.09
CA PRO A 39 29.42 4.61 -4.26
C PRO A 39 28.88 4.85 -2.84
N ASP A 40 29.38 5.88 -2.15
CA ASP A 40 28.98 6.17 -0.76
C ASP A 40 27.51 6.63 -0.67
N THR A 41 27.10 7.48 -1.61
CA THR A 41 25.71 7.95 -1.75
C THR A 41 24.77 6.79 -2.08
N ARG A 42 25.21 5.83 -2.91
CA ARG A 42 24.44 4.64 -3.27
C ARG A 42 24.20 3.73 -2.06
N ASP A 43 25.21 3.47 -1.24
CA ASP A 43 25.10 2.59 -0.07
C ASP A 43 24.17 3.19 0.99
N PHE A 44 24.26 4.50 1.23
CA PHE A 44 23.34 5.20 2.12
C PHE A 44 21.89 5.16 1.61
N LEU A 45 21.65 5.51 0.34
CA LEU A 45 20.32 5.49 -0.26
C LEU A 45 19.72 4.08 -0.29
N TRP A 46 20.54 3.06 -0.51
CA TRP A 46 20.11 1.67 -0.44
C TRP A 46 19.64 1.31 0.97
N GLY A 47 20.41 1.64 2.01
CA GLY A 47 20.05 1.40 3.41
C GLY A 47 18.73 2.08 3.79
N VAL A 48 18.56 3.35 3.41
CA VAL A 48 17.31 4.10 3.63
C VAL A 48 16.14 3.43 2.91
N THR A 49 16.32 3.03 1.66
CA THR A 49 15.26 2.40 0.85
C THR A 49 14.82 1.07 1.44
N VAL A 50 15.77 0.23 1.86
CA VAL A 50 15.48 -1.05 2.51
C VAL A 50 14.75 -0.82 3.84
N GLY A 51 15.23 0.11 4.67
CA GLY A 51 14.59 0.45 5.94
C GLY A 51 13.14 0.90 5.75
N ILE A 52 12.91 1.80 4.79
CA ILE A 52 11.57 2.32 4.48
C ILE A 52 10.64 1.22 3.95
N ARG A 53 11.08 0.44 2.95
CA ARG A 53 10.29 -0.67 2.37
C ARG A 53 9.94 -1.72 3.41
N THR A 54 10.79 -1.92 4.41
CA THR A 54 10.55 -2.87 5.50
C THR A 54 9.60 -2.28 6.54
N ALA A 55 9.78 -1.03 6.95
CA ALA A 55 8.99 -0.40 8.00
C ALA A 55 7.56 -0.07 7.58
N PHE A 56 7.34 0.32 6.32
CA PHE A 56 6.04 0.79 5.83
C PHE A 56 4.92 -0.25 5.95
N PRO A 57 5.10 -1.53 5.59
CA PRO A 57 4.10 -2.57 5.84
C PRO A 57 3.68 -2.66 7.32
N PHE A 58 4.62 -2.57 8.26
CA PHE A 58 4.31 -2.66 9.70
C PHE A 58 3.60 -1.40 10.22
N MET A 59 4.08 -0.23 9.82
CA MET A 59 3.42 1.04 10.14
C MET A 59 1.96 1.02 9.65
N LEU A 60 1.75 0.49 8.45
CA LEU A 60 0.43 0.35 7.88
C LEU A 60 -0.46 -0.61 8.66
N PHE A 61 0.06 -1.80 8.93
CA PHE A 61 -0.65 -2.80 9.71
C PHE A 61 -1.10 -2.20 11.05
N PHE A 62 -0.23 -1.45 11.71
CA PHE A 62 -0.56 -0.75 12.94
C PHE A 62 -1.67 0.29 12.76
N LEU A 63 -1.63 1.11 11.71
CA LEU A 63 -2.68 2.11 11.42
C LEU A 63 -4.03 1.45 11.12
N VAL A 64 -4.04 0.40 10.32
CA VAL A 64 -5.22 -0.42 9.98
C VAL A 64 -5.79 -1.04 11.25
N TYR A 65 -4.94 -1.67 12.05
CA TYR A 65 -5.34 -2.30 13.32
C TYR A 65 -5.95 -1.28 14.29
N ARG A 66 -5.31 -0.12 14.47
CA ARG A 66 -5.88 0.96 15.28
C ARG A 66 -7.21 1.46 14.71
N GLY A 67 -7.30 1.63 13.39
CA GLY A 67 -8.55 1.98 12.72
C GLY A 67 -9.67 1.00 13.04
N TYR A 68 -9.39 -0.30 12.90
CA TYR A 68 -10.33 -1.39 13.19
C TYR A 68 -10.85 -1.36 14.63
N LEU A 69 -9.97 -1.15 15.61
CA LEU A 69 -10.35 -1.08 17.03
C LEU A 69 -11.26 0.13 17.33
N THR A 70 -11.09 1.24 16.62
CA THR A 70 -11.87 2.48 16.85
C THR A 70 -13.24 2.50 16.17
N MET A 71 -13.54 1.53 15.32
CA MET A 71 -14.77 1.44 14.53
C MET A 71 -15.80 0.50 15.18
N ASP A 72 -17.06 0.80 14.88
CA ASP A 72 -18.18 -0.10 15.12
C ASP A 72 -18.21 -1.25 14.08
N GLU A 73 -19.16 -2.17 14.25
CA GLU A 73 -19.33 -3.32 13.36
C GLU A 73 -19.54 -2.91 11.89
N TYR A 74 -20.28 -1.82 11.66
CA TYR A 74 -20.49 -1.29 10.31
C TYR A 74 -19.19 -0.81 9.66
N GLY A 75 -18.37 -0.02 10.37
CA GLY A 75 -17.07 0.43 9.88
C GLY A 75 -16.10 -0.74 9.65
N ARG A 76 -16.09 -1.73 10.55
CA ARG A 76 -15.29 -2.96 10.40
C ARG A 76 -15.70 -3.78 9.18
N LEU A 77 -17.00 -3.91 8.92
CA LEU A 77 -17.51 -4.62 7.74
C LEU A 77 -17.08 -3.92 6.44
N LYS A 78 -17.17 -2.59 6.39
CA LYS A 78 -16.68 -1.80 5.25
C LYS A 78 -15.17 -2.00 5.03
N MET A 79 -14.39 -2.00 6.12
CA MET A 79 -12.95 -2.24 6.07
C MET A 79 -12.62 -3.65 5.57
N LEU A 80 -13.37 -4.67 6.00
CA LEU A 80 -13.22 -6.04 5.53
C LEU A 80 -13.53 -6.16 4.03
N LYS A 81 -14.60 -5.51 3.55
CA LYS A 81 -14.92 -5.45 2.11
C LYS A 81 -13.78 -4.80 1.30
N ALA A 82 -13.19 -3.73 1.82
CA ALA A 82 -12.03 -3.10 1.18
C ALA A 82 -10.82 -4.04 1.11
N ALA A 83 -10.53 -4.77 2.20
CA ALA A 83 -9.46 -5.74 2.26
C ALA A 83 -9.68 -6.91 1.29
N ALA A 84 -10.91 -7.42 1.20
CA ALA A 84 -11.27 -8.48 0.26
C ALA A 84 -11.05 -8.04 -1.20
N LEU A 85 -11.46 -6.83 -1.57
CA LEU A 85 -11.21 -6.26 -2.90
C LEU A 85 -9.72 -6.12 -3.21
N ALA A 86 -8.94 -5.62 -2.24
CA ALA A 86 -7.48 -5.51 -2.38
C ALA A 86 -6.82 -6.88 -2.57
N PHE A 87 -7.25 -7.88 -1.80
CA PHE A 87 -6.76 -9.25 -1.93
C PHE A 87 -7.06 -9.84 -3.31
N VAL A 88 -8.30 -9.71 -3.79
CA VAL A 88 -8.69 -10.17 -5.13
C VAL A 88 -7.88 -9.48 -6.23
N ALA A 89 -7.63 -8.17 -6.11
CA ALA A 89 -6.81 -7.45 -7.08
C ALA A 89 -5.36 -7.95 -7.11
N VAL A 90 -4.74 -8.17 -5.96
CA VAL A 90 -3.37 -8.72 -5.87
C VAL A 90 -3.32 -10.16 -6.40
N MET A 91 -4.32 -10.99 -6.10
CA MET A 91 -4.40 -12.35 -6.64
C MET A 91 -4.51 -12.34 -8.16
N ALA A 92 -5.44 -11.57 -8.72
CA ALA A 92 -5.64 -11.47 -10.16
C ALA A 92 -4.38 -10.95 -10.86
N PHE A 93 -3.75 -9.92 -10.30
CA PHE A 93 -2.48 -9.39 -10.81
C PHE A 93 -1.36 -10.43 -10.75
N SER A 94 -1.23 -11.14 -9.62
CA SER A 94 -0.19 -12.18 -9.46
C SER A 94 -0.40 -13.34 -10.44
N MET A 95 -1.64 -13.79 -10.62
CA MET A 95 -1.99 -14.83 -11.60
C MET A 95 -1.78 -14.39 -13.05
N ALA A 96 -1.91 -13.11 -13.37
CA ALA A 96 -1.59 -12.61 -14.70
C ALA A 96 -0.07 -12.44 -14.90
N TYR A 97 0.61 -11.85 -13.92
CA TYR A 97 2.00 -11.41 -14.06
C TYR A 97 2.99 -12.58 -14.02
N TYR A 98 2.93 -13.44 -13.00
CA TYR A 98 3.96 -14.45 -12.78
C TYR A 98 4.02 -15.52 -13.89
N PRO A 99 2.90 -15.98 -14.47
CA PRO A 99 2.95 -16.86 -15.64
C PRO A 99 3.58 -16.18 -16.87
N LEU A 100 3.31 -14.88 -17.09
CA LEU A 100 3.93 -14.14 -18.19
C LEU A 100 5.43 -13.92 -17.96
N GLN A 101 5.84 -13.70 -16.72
CA GLN A 101 7.25 -13.65 -16.32
C GLN A 101 7.94 -15.00 -16.57
N ALA A 102 7.30 -16.10 -16.16
CA ALA A 102 7.82 -17.46 -16.38
C ALA A 102 7.93 -17.81 -17.88
N ALA A 103 7.02 -17.28 -18.70
CA ALA A 103 7.08 -17.39 -20.16
C ALA A 103 8.16 -16.50 -20.82
N GLY A 104 8.97 -15.77 -20.04
CA GLY A 104 10.04 -14.89 -20.53
C GLY A 104 9.57 -13.60 -21.19
N LYS A 105 8.30 -13.22 -21.02
CA LYS A 105 7.69 -12.08 -21.71
C LYS A 105 7.83 -10.74 -20.97
N ILE A 106 8.20 -10.76 -19.70
CA ILE A 106 8.29 -9.54 -18.86
C ILE A 106 9.36 -9.69 -17.76
N PRO A 107 9.92 -8.57 -17.26
CA PRO A 107 11.02 -8.58 -16.29
C PRO A 107 10.55 -9.07 -14.91
N VAL A 108 11.52 -9.33 -14.03
CA VAL A 108 11.25 -9.73 -12.65
C VAL A 108 10.56 -8.60 -11.91
N LEU A 109 9.39 -8.87 -11.34
CA LEU A 109 8.67 -7.91 -10.51
C LEU A 109 9.15 -7.98 -9.06
N PRO A 110 9.64 -6.87 -8.49
CA PRO A 110 9.90 -6.80 -7.07
C PRO A 110 8.64 -7.03 -6.23
N VAL A 111 8.75 -7.82 -5.16
CA VAL A 111 7.64 -8.16 -4.26
C VAL A 111 6.95 -6.93 -3.67
N TRP A 112 7.68 -5.84 -3.45
CA TRP A 112 7.12 -4.60 -2.91
C TRP A 112 6.04 -3.97 -3.82
N ILE A 113 6.04 -4.28 -5.13
CA ILE A 113 5.01 -3.80 -6.05
C ILE A 113 3.65 -4.44 -5.74
N ASN A 114 3.62 -5.73 -5.40
CA ASN A 114 2.38 -6.39 -4.97
C ASN A 114 1.82 -5.76 -3.69
N TRP A 115 2.71 -5.38 -2.77
CA TRP A 115 2.33 -4.66 -1.56
C TRP A 115 1.72 -3.28 -1.90
N VAL A 116 2.38 -2.49 -2.76
CA VAL A 116 1.85 -1.19 -3.20
C VAL A 116 0.49 -1.35 -3.90
N LEU A 117 0.35 -2.34 -4.78
CA LEU A 117 -0.90 -2.60 -5.50
C LEU A 117 -2.05 -2.94 -4.55
N GLY A 118 -1.83 -3.89 -3.64
CA GLY A 118 -2.84 -4.27 -2.64
C GLY A 118 -3.22 -3.08 -1.79
N PHE A 119 -2.23 -2.30 -1.39
CA PHE A 119 -2.46 -1.13 -0.56
C PHE A 119 -3.22 -0.01 -1.26
N LEU A 120 -2.85 0.34 -2.50
CA LEU A 120 -3.58 1.32 -3.30
C LEU A 120 -5.02 0.88 -3.54
N THR A 121 -5.24 -0.40 -3.86
CA THR A 121 -6.59 -0.94 -4.05
C THR A 121 -7.42 -0.83 -2.77
N PHE A 122 -6.81 -1.16 -1.62
CA PHE A 122 -7.44 -1.00 -0.31
C PHE A 122 -7.79 0.47 -0.04
N SER A 123 -6.85 1.40 -0.22
CA SER A 123 -7.04 2.84 0.03
C SER A 123 -8.09 3.46 -0.90
N VAL A 124 -8.12 3.06 -2.18
CA VAL A 124 -9.15 3.48 -3.14
C VAL A 124 -10.51 2.95 -2.72
N SER A 125 -10.61 1.67 -2.36
CA SER A 125 -11.87 1.07 -1.91
C SER A 125 -12.41 1.76 -0.66
N MET A 126 -11.56 2.04 0.33
CA MET A 126 -11.91 2.81 1.52
C MET A 126 -12.37 4.24 1.16
N GLY A 127 -11.70 4.88 0.20
CA GLY A 127 -12.07 6.19 -0.31
C GLY A 127 -13.46 6.20 -0.94
N VAL A 128 -13.78 5.20 -1.77
CA VAL A 128 -15.11 5.02 -2.39
C VAL A 128 -16.17 4.78 -1.31
N GLN A 129 -15.92 3.86 -0.37
CA GLN A 129 -16.85 3.52 0.71
C GLN A 129 -17.07 4.65 1.73
N SER A 130 -16.22 5.68 1.74
CA SER A 130 -16.38 6.87 2.57
C SER A 130 -17.33 7.92 1.97
N ARG A 131 -17.70 7.76 0.68
CA ARG A 131 -18.65 8.64 -0.04
C ARG A 131 -20.09 8.12 0.00
N THR A 132 -20.26 6.81 0.11
CA THR A 132 -21.54 6.08 0.27
C THR A 132 -21.90 5.91 1.74
#